data_AF-A0A9D8J4V9-F1
#
_entry.id   AF-A0A9D8J4V9-F1
#
_cell.length_a   1.000
_cell.length_b   1.000
_cell.length_c   1.000
_cell.angle_alpha   90.00
_cell.angle_beta   90.00
_cell.angle_gamma   90.00
#
_symmetry.space_group_name_H-M   'P 1'
#
loop_
_entity.id
_entity.type
_entity.pdbx_description
1 polymer ?
#
loop_
_entity_poly.entity_id
_entity_poly.type
_entity_poly.pdbx_seq_one_letter_code
_entity_poly.pdbx_strand_id
1 'polypeptide(L)'
;RSELAIARIEGFELMDIYSMTGGIEAWRSQGYPVQQAVSQMISIDRQTQIVIGFFVSAFCMMAINVHINYLYGALFFGLGLLNAGLTGWCGLGKLMAKMPWN
;
A
#
# COMPACT_ATOMS: atom_id res chain seq x y z
N ARG A 1 -5.29 -12.80 -12.10
CA ARG A 1 -4.72 -11.49 -12.56
C ARG A 1 -3.89 -11.65 -13.82
N SER A 2 -3.00 -12.65 -13.92
CA SER A 2 -2.25 -12.95 -15.15
C SER A 2 -3.17 -13.29 -16.34
N GLU A 3 -4.20 -14.12 -16.14
CA GLU A 3 -5.18 -14.45 -17.20
C GLU A 3 -5.93 -13.22 -17.72
N LEU A 4 -6.33 -12.30 -16.83
CA LEU A 4 -6.95 -11.03 -17.19
C LEU A 4 -6.00 -10.09 -17.95
N ALA A 5 -4.68 -10.24 -17.77
CA ALA A 5 -3.69 -9.47 -18.50
C ALA A 5 -3.50 -10.03 -19.92
N ILE A 6 -3.52 -11.35 -20.08
CA ILE A 6 -3.44 -12.01 -21.39
C ILE A 6 -4.64 -11.63 -22.26
N ALA A 7 -5.85 -11.67 -21.69
CA ALA A 7 -7.07 -11.26 -22.41
C ALA A 7 -7.06 -9.79 -22.89
N ARG A 8 -6.22 -8.92 -22.31
CA ARG A 8 -6.03 -7.53 -22.80
C ARG A 8 -5.01 -7.42 -23.94
N ILE A 9 -4.13 -8.41 -24.08
CA ILE A 9 -2.99 -8.39 -25.00
C ILE A 9 -3.25 -9.30 -26.23
N GLU A 10 -4.24 -10.20 -26.17
CA GLU A 10 -4.66 -11.06 -27.30
C GLU A 10 -4.98 -10.33 -28.62
N GLY A 11 -5.16 -9.00 -28.60
CA GLY A 11 -5.29 -8.18 -29.81
C GLY A 11 -3.96 -7.80 -30.50
N PHE A 12 -2.80 -8.16 -29.94
CA PHE A 12 -1.48 -7.88 -30.50
C PHE A 12 -0.82 -9.18 -30.97
N GLU A 13 -0.94 -9.50 -32.26
CA GLU A 13 -0.47 -10.76 -32.90
C GLU A 13 1.06 -10.94 -32.97
N LEU A 14 1.86 -10.09 -32.33
CA LEU A 14 3.31 -10.02 -32.58
C LEU A 14 4.20 -10.70 -31.52
N MET A 15 3.65 -11.34 -30.48
CA MET A 15 4.47 -11.96 -29.41
C MET A 15 3.84 -13.24 -28.83
N ASP A 16 4.69 -14.21 -28.51
CA ASP A 16 4.31 -15.38 -27.70
C ASP A 16 4.02 -14.95 -26.25
N ILE A 17 2.80 -15.20 -25.79
CA ILE A 17 2.34 -14.82 -24.45
C ILE A 17 2.33 -16.05 -23.55
N TYR A 18 3.13 -16.03 -22.49
CA TYR A 18 3.18 -17.10 -21.49
C TYR A 18 2.59 -16.65 -20.16
N SER A 19 1.72 -17.46 -19.57
CA SER A 19 1.22 -17.26 -18.21
C SER A 19 2.06 -18.06 -17.22
N MET A 20 2.65 -17.40 -16.23
CA MET A 20 3.29 -18.11 -15.11
C MET A 20 2.26 -18.57 -14.08
N THR A 21 1.99 -19.87 -14.05
CA THR A 21 1.12 -20.50 -13.04
C THR A 21 1.75 -20.36 -11.65
N GLY A 22 1.03 -19.74 -10.71
CA GLY A 22 1.51 -19.50 -9.34
C GLY A 22 2.35 -18.22 -9.15
N GLY A 23 2.61 -17.47 -10.21
CA GLY A 23 3.27 -16.15 -10.14
C GLY A 23 4.72 -16.17 -9.64
N ILE A 24 5.20 -15.01 -9.17
CA ILE A 24 6.60 -14.84 -8.74
C ILE A 24 6.96 -15.68 -7.50
N GLU A 25 5.97 -16.05 -6.69
CA GLU A 25 6.21 -16.86 -5.48
C GLU A 25 6.47 -18.34 -5.84
N ALA A 26 5.75 -18.88 -6.83
CA ALA A 26 6.03 -20.22 -7.37
C ALA A 26 7.41 -20.28 -8.09
N TRP A 27 7.81 -19.18 -8.72
CA TRP A 27 9.15 -19.04 -9.30
C TRP A 27 10.24 -19.05 -8.25
N ARG A 28 10.03 -18.29 -7.16
CA ARG A 28 10.95 -18.26 -6.02
C ARG A 28 11.02 -19.63 -5.32
N SER A 29 9.90 -20.31 -5.13
CA SER A 29 9.87 -21.62 -4.44
C SER A 29 10.55 -22.72 -5.23
N GLN A 30 10.63 -22.60 -6.55
CA GLN A 30 11.39 -23.50 -7.43
C GLN A 30 12.89 -23.17 -7.50
N GLY A 31 13.35 -22.15 -6.75
CA GLY A 31 14.77 -21.80 -6.66
C GLY A 31 15.32 -21.04 -7.86
N TYR A 32 14.45 -20.52 -8.73
CA TYR A 32 14.89 -19.74 -9.88
C TYR A 32 15.43 -18.36 -9.47
N PRO A 33 16.36 -17.78 -10.26
CA PRO A 33 16.95 -16.48 -9.94
C PRO A 33 15.88 -15.39 -9.88
N VAL A 34 15.91 -14.60 -8.81
CA VAL A 34 15.08 -13.40 -8.64
C VAL A 34 16.03 -12.25 -8.37
N GLN A 35 16.00 -11.23 -9.23
CA GLN A 35 16.64 -9.96 -8.93
C GLN A 35 15.74 -9.18 -7.96
N GLN A 36 16.13 -9.13 -6.68
CA GLN A 36 15.53 -8.19 -5.75
C GLN A 36 16.26 -6.86 -5.87
N ALA A 37 15.50 -5.78 -6.04
CA ALA A 37 16.05 -4.44 -5.85
C ALA A 37 16.55 -4.34 -4.39
N VAL A 38 17.76 -3.80 -4.20
CA VAL A 38 18.46 -3.67 -2.90
C VAL A 38 17.70 -2.78 -1.90
N SER A 39 16.58 -2.19 -2.30
CA SER A 39 15.82 -1.30 -1.45
C SER A 39 15.05 -2.07 -0.37
N GLN A 40 15.66 -2.13 0.82
CA GLN A 40 14.99 -2.47 2.08
C GLN A 40 14.02 -1.37 2.55
N MET A 41 13.43 -0.59 1.65
CA MET A 41 12.43 0.40 2.03
C MET A 41 11.18 -0.32 2.54
N ILE A 42 10.72 0.14 3.70
CA ILE A 42 9.45 -0.30 4.28
C ILE A 42 8.32 -0.10 3.27
N SER A 43 7.40 -1.07 3.17
CA SER A 43 6.29 -0.97 2.22
C SER A 43 5.46 0.29 2.45
N ILE A 44 4.90 0.85 1.37
CA ILE A 44 4.03 2.03 1.44
C ILE A 44 2.87 1.83 2.43
N ASP A 45 2.33 0.62 2.53
CA ASP A 45 1.28 0.31 3.51
C ASP A 45 1.78 0.45 4.94
N ARG A 46 2.99 -0.06 5.25
CA ARG A 46 3.60 0.09 6.57
C ARG A 46 3.92 1.55 6.87
N GLN A 47 4.45 2.29 5.90
CA GLN A 47 4.67 3.73 6.00
C GLN A 47 3.38 4.47 6.36
N THR A 48 2.30 4.17 5.64
CA THR A 48 0.98 4.76 5.85
C THR A 48 0.43 4.45 7.23
N GLN A 49 0.54 3.19 7.69
CA GLN A 49 0.10 2.77 9.02
C GLN A 49 0.86 3.48 10.14
N ILE A 50 2.19 3.59 10.02
CA ILE A 50 3.02 4.28 11.02
C ILE A 50 2.62 5.74 11.14
N VAL A 51 2.44 6.43 10.01
CA VAL A 51 2.07 7.85 10.00
C VAL A 51 0.69 8.07 10.63
N ILE A 52 -0.32 7.28 10.24
CA ILE A 52 -1.67 7.40 10.83
C ILE A 52 -1.64 7.08 12.33
N GLY A 53 -0.96 6.01 12.72
CA GLY A 53 -0.83 5.62 14.12
C GLY A 53 -0.19 6.71 14.97
N PHE A 54 0.89 7.33 14.47
CA PHE A 54 1.54 8.45 15.13
C PHE A 54 0.58 9.62 15.37
N PHE A 55 -0.13 10.07 14.33
CA PHE A 55 -1.08 11.18 14.46
C PHE A 55 -2.21 10.86 15.43
N VAL A 56 -2.83 9.68 15.34
CA VAL A 56 -3.91 9.27 16.24
C VAL A 56 -3.42 9.23 17.69
N SER A 57 -2.27 8.60 17.96
CA SER A 57 -1.68 8.56 19.29
C SER A 57 -1.37 9.96 19.83
N ALA A 58 -0.82 10.86 19.00
CA ALA A 58 -0.52 12.23 19.38
C ALA A 58 -1.79 13.02 19.75
N PHE A 59 -2.85 12.93 18.95
CA PHE A 59 -4.13 13.58 19.25
C PHE A 59 -4.76 13.04 20.53
N CYS A 60 -4.73 11.71 20.74
CA CYS A 60 -5.22 11.11 21.98
C CYS A 60 -4.41 11.57 23.20
N MET A 61 -3.07 11.64 23.10
CA MET A 61 -2.23 12.16 24.18
C MET A 61 -2.53 13.63 24.48
N MET A 62 -2.73 14.47 23.45
CA MET A 62 -3.13 15.87 23.63
C MET A 62 -4.54 15.99 24.23
N ALA A 63 -5.46 15.08 23.90
CA ALA A 63 -6.80 15.07 24.46
C ALA A 63 -6.79 14.82 25.99
N ILE A 64 -5.91 13.92 26.43
CA ILE A 64 -5.76 13.57 27.86
C ILE A 64 -5.04 14.69 28.63
N ASN A 65 -3.97 15.27 28.07
CA ASN A 65 -3.10 16.19 28.81
C ASN A 65 -3.48 17.67 28.67
N VAL A 66 -4.18 18.05 27.59
CA VAL A 66 -4.43 19.46 27.27
C VAL A 66 -5.93 19.77 27.24
N HIS A 67 -6.69 19.15 26.33
CA HIS A 67 -8.12 19.41 26.21
C HIS A 67 -8.82 18.33 25.38
N ILE A 68 -9.98 17.84 25.83
CA ILE A 68 -10.71 16.72 25.19
C ILE A 68 -11.01 16.93 23.70
N ASN A 69 -11.17 18.19 23.26
CA ASN A 69 -11.42 18.57 21.87
C ASN A 69 -10.35 18.05 20.87
N TYR A 70 -9.13 17.71 21.30
CA TYR A 70 -8.16 17.11 20.38
C TYR A 70 -8.59 15.74 19.83
N LEU A 71 -9.60 15.09 20.43
CA LEU A 71 -10.22 13.87 19.88
C LEU A 71 -10.84 14.08 18.49
N TYR A 72 -11.25 15.30 18.12
CA TYR A 72 -11.73 15.57 16.75
C TYR A 72 -10.66 15.27 15.70
N GLY A 73 -9.38 15.50 16.02
CA GLY A 73 -8.25 15.14 15.16
C GLY A 73 -8.13 13.63 15.01
N ALA A 74 -8.16 12.87 16.10
CA ALA A 74 -8.14 11.41 16.06
C ALA A 74 -9.33 10.85 15.26
N LEU A 75 -10.52 11.43 15.43
CA LEU A 75 -11.73 11.05 14.70
C LEU A 75 -11.59 11.30 13.20
N PHE A 76 -10.98 12.41 12.78
CA PHE A 76 -10.70 12.69 11.36
C PHE A 76 -9.85 11.60 10.70
N PHE A 77 -8.75 11.18 11.34
CA PHE A 77 -7.91 10.09 10.82
C PHE A 77 -8.64 8.74 10.80
N GLY A 78 -9.47 8.46 11.81
CA GLY A 78 -10.31 7.26 11.85
C GLY A 78 -11.33 7.20 10.71
N LEU A 79 -12.05 8.31 10.47
CA LEU A 79 -12.99 8.42 9.34
C LEU A 79 -12.26 8.31 7.99
N GLY A 80 -11.08 8.91 7.86
CA GLY A 80 -10.24 8.77 6.68
C GLY A 80 -9.85 7.32 6.40
N LEU A 81 -9.51 6.55 7.45
CA LEU A 81 -9.18 5.13 7.34
C LEU A 81 -10.38 4.29 6.89
N LEU A 82 -11.58 4.56 7.45
CA LEU A 82 -12.82 3.92 7.01
C LEU A 82 -13.12 4.21 5.54
N ASN A 83 -13.03 5.47 5.14
CA ASN A 83 -13.24 5.87 3.74
C ASN A 83 -12.24 5.20 2.79
N ALA A 84 -10.97 5.10 3.19
CA ALA A 84 -9.94 4.42 2.41
C ALA A 84 -10.23 2.91 2.27
N GLY A 85 -10.70 2.25 3.33
CA GLY A 85 -11.12 0.85 3.29
C GLY A 85 -12.34 0.60 2.40
N LEU A 86 -13.33 1.51 2.43
CA LEU A 86 -14.56 1.38 1.63
C LEU A 86 -14.34 1.66 0.14
N THR A 87 -13.50 2.64 -0.20
CA THR A 87 -13.31 3.10 -1.58
C THR A 87 -12.09 2.49 -2.26
N GLY A 88 -11.18 1.86 -1.49
CA GLY A 88 -9.86 1.45 -1.96
C GLY A 88 -8.94 2.64 -2.28
N TRP A 89 -9.34 3.88 -1.99
CA TRP A 89 -8.57 5.08 -2.27
C TRP A 89 -7.98 5.65 -0.97
N CYS A 90 -6.67 5.49 -0.79
CA CYS A 90 -5.93 6.09 0.32
C CYS A 90 -5.10 7.28 -0.17
N GLY A 91 -5.56 8.50 0.11
CA GLY A 91 -4.82 9.72 -0.23
C GLY A 91 -3.43 9.76 0.41
N LEU A 92 -3.30 9.30 1.66
CA LEU A 92 -2.02 9.24 2.35
C LEU A 92 -1.05 8.25 1.68
N GLY A 93 -1.52 7.05 1.30
CA GLY A 93 -0.68 6.07 0.60
C GLY A 93 -0.15 6.61 -0.74
N LYS A 94 -0.98 7.36 -1.47
CA LYS A 94 -0.54 8.06 -2.70
C LYS A 94 0.48 9.17 -2.44
N LEU A 95 0.37 9.86 -1.30
CA LEU A 95 1.34 10.88 -0.90
C LEU A 95 2.68 10.24 -0.51
N MET A 96 2.66 9.17 0.28
CA MET A 96 3.86 8.41 0.64
C MET A 96 4.59 7.88 -0.60
N ALA A 97 3.85 7.42 -1.61
CA ALA A 97 4.41 6.90 -2.86
C ALA A 97 5.16 7.95 -3.70
N LYS A 98 4.97 9.26 -3.46
CA LYS A 98 5.64 10.34 -4.19
C LYS A 98 6.89 10.87 -3.48
N MET A 99 7.21 10.37 -2.30
CA MET A 99 8.31 10.91 -1.51
C MET A 99 9.67 10.41 -2.04
N PRO A 100 10.74 11.22 -1.98
CA PRO A 100 12.00 10.97 -2.69
C PRO A 100 12.81 9.78 -2.16
N TRP A 101 12.34 9.16 -1.08
CA TRP A 101 12.94 8.00 -0.44
C TRP A 101 12.20 6.71 -0.75
N ASN A 102 11.36 6.68 -1.78
CA ASN A 102 10.59 5.50 -2.20
C ASN A 102 10.99 5.00 -3.58
#